data_AF-A0A7K2WQG6-F1
#
_entry.id   AF-A0A7K2WQG6-F1
#
_cell.length_a   1.000
_cell.length_b   1.000
_cell.length_c   1.000
_cell.angle_alpha   90.00
_cell.angle_beta   90.00
_cell.angle_gamma   90.00
#
_symmetry.space_group_name_H-M   'P 1'
#
loop_
_entity.id
_entity.type
_entity.pdbx_description
1 polymer ?
#
loop_
_entity_poly.entity_id
_entity_poly.type
_entity_poly.pdbx_seq_one_letter_code
_entity_poly.pdbx_strand_id
1 'polypeptide(L)'
;MAARERARHWNYADLPGVDLLRAHYIHKTFLRHTHETFVIAAITEGVEIFHHGGGDQYAGPGSLALVNPDTPHTGHAKDPEGWQYGAVYPSADVVAAIAAETTTIRGTPGFTAPVFDDPYTVRLVHQVLRAADEGNALAADTLLRVAVTRLLRLNGGTLQQRRVRGAGAGIAARARAVLEERMADPPSLERLAADLGTGPFALLRAFRDTYGMPPHTWLTDARVRRARRLLDAGTPPAEAAVAVGFSDQPHLNRHFTRIVGVPPGAYRRERRPVRPTQ
;
A
#
# COMPACT_ATOMS: atom_id res chain seq x y z
N MET A 1 26.52 -3.47 -18.25
CA MET A 1 26.48 -2.97 -16.86
C MET A 1 25.42 -3.74 -16.12
N ALA A 2 25.70 -4.26 -14.92
CA ALA A 2 24.67 -4.93 -14.13
C ALA A 2 23.50 -3.98 -13.88
N ALA A 3 22.26 -4.47 -14.06
CA ALA A 3 21.06 -3.72 -13.74
C ALA A 3 21.14 -3.26 -12.28
N ARG A 4 20.86 -1.98 -12.03
CA ARG A 4 20.82 -1.40 -10.68
C ARG A 4 19.38 -1.24 -10.24
N GLU A 5 19.12 -1.59 -8.98
CA GLU A 5 17.84 -1.27 -8.35
C GLU A 5 17.67 0.25 -8.28
N ARG A 6 16.48 0.73 -8.64
CA ARG A 6 16.10 2.13 -8.60
C ARG A 6 14.64 2.24 -8.21
N ALA A 7 14.33 3.13 -7.28
CA ALA A 7 12.96 3.42 -6.90
C ALA A 7 12.81 4.88 -6.53
N ARG A 8 11.76 5.52 -7.01
CA ARG A 8 11.37 6.87 -6.64
C ARG A 8 9.91 6.86 -6.25
N HIS A 9 9.62 7.28 -5.03
CA HIS A 9 8.27 7.44 -4.51
C HIS A 9 8.03 8.92 -4.22
N TRP A 10 7.01 9.52 -4.83
CA TRP A 10 6.76 10.96 -4.70
C TRP A 10 5.25 11.25 -4.67
N ASN A 11 4.91 12.49 -4.34
CA ASN A 11 3.58 13.05 -4.54
C ASN A 11 3.66 14.19 -5.56
N TYR A 12 2.54 14.49 -6.19
CA TYR A 12 2.41 15.65 -7.07
C TYR A 12 1.31 16.55 -6.53
N ALA A 13 1.65 17.81 -6.24
CA ALA A 13 0.77 18.72 -5.50
C ALA A 13 -0.59 18.94 -6.20
N ASP A 14 -0.58 19.00 -7.53
CA ASP A 14 -1.77 19.18 -8.36
C ASP A 14 -2.53 17.86 -8.65
N LEU A 15 -2.12 16.76 -8.02
CA LEU A 15 -2.83 15.48 -8.03
C LEU A 15 -3.02 14.97 -6.59
N PRO A 16 -3.84 15.66 -5.77
CA PRO A 16 -3.98 15.38 -4.35
C PRO A 16 -4.59 14.00 -4.10
N GLY A 17 -4.16 13.34 -3.02
CA GLY A 17 -4.68 12.03 -2.63
C GLY A 17 -4.13 10.87 -3.48
N VAL A 18 -3.08 11.10 -4.29
CA VAL A 18 -2.46 10.09 -5.14
C VAL A 18 -0.96 10.09 -4.94
N ASP A 19 -0.42 8.97 -4.47
CA ASP A 19 1.02 8.76 -4.46
C ASP A 19 1.48 8.07 -5.74
N LEU A 20 2.74 8.31 -6.11
CA LEU A 20 3.33 7.85 -7.36
C LEU A 20 4.63 7.08 -7.05
N LEU A 21 4.85 5.96 -7.75
CA LEU A 21 6.08 5.18 -7.68
C LEU A 21 6.52 4.79 -9.09
N ARG A 22 7.83 4.88 -9.32
CA ARG A 22 8.50 4.22 -10.45
C ARG A 22 9.63 3.40 -9.87
N ALA A 23 9.67 2.12 -10.20
CA ALA A 23 10.66 1.22 -9.64
C ALA A 23 11.17 0.17 -10.64
N HIS A 24 12.43 -0.20 -10.43
CA HIS A 24 13.06 -1.41 -10.92
C HIS A 24 13.70 -2.08 -9.72
N TYR A 25 13.19 -3.26 -9.36
CA TYR A 25 13.70 -4.05 -8.25
C TYR A 25 14.23 -5.39 -8.74
N ILE A 26 15.28 -5.88 -8.10
CA ILE A 26 15.96 -7.13 -8.47
C ILE A 26 15.92 -8.10 -7.29
N HIS A 27 16.44 -7.67 -6.14
CA HIS A 27 16.51 -8.45 -4.90
C HIS A 27 15.43 -8.06 -3.90
N LYS A 28 14.60 -7.06 -4.22
CA LYS A 28 13.54 -6.58 -3.34
C LYS A 28 12.51 -7.67 -3.08
N THR A 29 12.24 -7.88 -1.80
CA THR A 29 11.07 -8.61 -1.33
C THR A 29 10.27 -7.72 -0.39
N PHE A 30 9.04 -7.40 -0.80
CA PHE A 30 8.03 -6.81 0.05
C PHE A 30 7.44 -7.89 0.95
N LEU A 31 7.70 -7.78 2.26
CA LEU A 31 7.04 -8.65 3.23
C LEU A 31 5.55 -8.36 3.29
N ARG A 32 4.81 -9.25 3.93
CA ARG A 32 3.37 -9.09 4.10
C ARG A 32 3.04 -7.76 4.78
N HIS A 33 2.30 -6.91 4.06
CA HIS A 33 1.93 -5.55 4.47
C HIS A 33 0.57 -5.14 3.88
N THR A 34 0.09 -3.96 4.26
CA THR A 34 -1.16 -3.35 3.73
C THR A 34 -0.95 -1.90 3.34
N HIS A 35 -1.83 -1.37 2.48
CA HIS A 35 -1.91 0.06 2.16
C HIS A 35 -3.28 0.62 2.54
N GLU A 36 -3.34 1.88 2.96
CA GLU A 36 -4.62 2.62 3.12
C GLU A 36 -5.19 3.08 1.78
N THR A 37 -4.36 3.10 0.73
CA THR A 37 -4.70 3.46 -0.64
C THR A 37 -4.90 2.21 -1.49
N PHE A 38 -5.48 2.38 -2.68
CA PHE A 38 -5.35 1.36 -3.71
C PHE A 38 -3.89 1.25 -4.16
N VAL A 39 -3.53 0.10 -4.71
CA VAL A 39 -2.31 -0.09 -5.51
C VAL A 39 -2.74 -0.42 -6.93
N ILE A 40 -2.30 0.39 -7.88
CA ILE A 40 -2.45 0.13 -9.32
C ILE A 40 -1.05 0.12 -9.91
N ALA A 41 -0.42 -1.06 -9.98
CA ALA A 41 0.94 -1.25 -10.46
C ALA A 41 0.92 -1.80 -11.89
N ALA A 42 1.41 -1.02 -12.84
CA ALA A 42 1.52 -1.35 -14.25
C ALA A 42 2.91 -1.92 -14.57
N ILE A 43 2.96 -3.19 -14.99
CA ILE A 43 4.21 -3.92 -15.22
C ILE A 43 4.70 -3.74 -16.67
N THR A 44 5.98 -3.39 -16.84
CA THR A 44 6.61 -3.21 -18.16
C THR A 44 7.67 -4.25 -18.48
N GLU A 45 8.39 -4.74 -17.48
CA GLU A 45 9.43 -5.76 -17.66
C GLU A 45 9.44 -6.70 -16.46
N GLY A 46 9.81 -7.96 -16.68
CA GLY A 46 9.81 -9.00 -15.64
C GLY A 46 8.41 -9.38 -15.16
N VAL A 47 8.36 -10.22 -14.13
CA VAL A 47 7.11 -10.67 -13.51
C VAL A 47 7.16 -10.41 -12.01
N GLU A 48 6.16 -9.70 -11.50
CA GLU A 48 5.91 -9.59 -10.07
C GLU A 48 5.13 -10.81 -9.58
N ILE A 49 5.62 -11.47 -8.54
CA ILE A 49 4.89 -12.45 -7.75
C ILE A 49 4.46 -11.80 -6.43
N PHE A 50 3.16 -11.83 -6.16
CA PHE A 50 2.61 -11.35 -4.90
C PHE A 50 1.55 -12.29 -4.37
N HIS A 51 1.62 -12.56 -3.06
CA HIS A 51 0.62 -13.37 -2.40
C HIS A 51 -0.59 -12.51 -2.08
N HIS A 52 -1.75 -12.84 -2.64
CA HIS A 52 -3.00 -12.12 -2.45
C HIS A 52 -4.19 -13.10 -2.47
N GLY A 53 -5.15 -12.91 -1.57
CA GLY A 53 -6.35 -13.75 -1.55
C GLY A 53 -6.11 -15.23 -1.21
N GLY A 54 -4.99 -15.56 -0.55
CA GLY A 54 -4.65 -16.92 -0.12
C GLY A 54 -3.79 -17.72 -1.10
N GLY A 55 -3.40 -17.13 -2.23
CA GLY A 55 -2.50 -17.75 -3.20
C GLY A 55 -1.55 -16.74 -3.84
N ASP A 56 -0.56 -17.25 -4.57
CA ASP A 56 0.38 -16.42 -5.30
C ASP A 56 -0.22 -16.00 -6.65
N GLN A 57 -0.07 -14.71 -6.95
CA GLN A 57 -0.50 -14.06 -8.18
C GLN A 57 0.71 -13.64 -8.98
N TYR A 58 0.58 -13.62 -10.31
CA TYR A 58 1.69 -13.37 -11.25
C TYR A 58 1.28 -12.26 -12.21
N ALA A 59 1.95 -11.11 -12.13
CA ALA A 59 1.71 -9.98 -13.03
C ALA A 59 2.95 -9.75 -13.90
N GLY A 60 2.83 -10.05 -15.19
CA GLY A 60 3.87 -9.86 -16.20
C GLY A 60 3.66 -8.60 -17.05
N PRO A 61 4.52 -8.35 -18.06
CA PRO A 61 4.44 -7.16 -18.89
C PRO A 61 3.07 -7.04 -19.59
N GLY A 62 2.48 -5.85 -19.54
CA GLY A 62 1.15 -5.60 -20.11
C GLY A 62 -0.03 -5.92 -19.18
N SER A 63 0.25 -6.40 -17.97
CA SER A 63 -0.73 -6.60 -16.91
C SER A 63 -0.61 -5.56 -15.79
N LEU A 64 -1.66 -5.45 -14.99
CA LEU A 64 -1.72 -4.65 -13.77
C LEU A 64 -1.77 -5.57 -12.55
N ALA A 65 -0.91 -5.32 -11.57
CA ALA A 65 -1.08 -5.81 -10.21
C ALA A 65 -1.93 -4.81 -9.41
N LEU A 66 -3.05 -5.31 -8.88
CA LEU A 66 -4.12 -4.53 -8.25
C LEU A 66 -4.31 -4.99 -6.81
N VAL A 67 -4.25 -4.04 -5.87
CA VAL A 67 -4.49 -4.31 -4.45
C VAL A 67 -5.48 -3.29 -3.91
N ASN A 68 -6.54 -3.77 -3.27
CA ASN A 68 -7.52 -2.93 -2.59
C ASN A 68 -6.96 -2.42 -1.24
N PRO A 69 -7.47 -1.29 -0.71
CA PRO A 69 -7.12 -0.84 0.64
C PRO A 69 -7.26 -1.93 1.70
N ASP A 70 -6.39 -1.86 2.71
CA ASP A 70 -6.32 -2.77 3.85
C ASP A 70 -6.19 -4.26 3.49
N THR A 71 -5.76 -4.57 2.26
CA THR A 71 -5.61 -5.95 1.79
C THR A 71 -4.17 -6.45 1.95
N PRO A 72 -3.93 -7.49 2.78
CA PRO A 72 -2.61 -8.05 2.99
C PRO A 72 -2.02 -8.65 1.71
N HIS A 73 -0.81 -8.25 1.36
CA HIS A 73 -0.10 -8.76 0.21
C HIS A 73 1.42 -8.73 0.40
N THR A 74 2.13 -9.46 -0.45
CA THR A 74 3.61 -9.45 -0.56
C THR A 74 4.01 -8.89 -1.94
N GLY A 75 5.27 -9.01 -2.33
CA GLY A 75 5.73 -8.68 -3.69
C GLY A 75 7.20 -9.01 -3.87
N HIS A 76 7.57 -9.69 -4.95
CA HIS A 76 8.96 -9.97 -5.32
C HIS A 76 9.07 -10.32 -6.80
N ALA A 77 10.28 -10.28 -7.32
CA ALA A 77 10.57 -10.74 -8.68
C ALA A 77 10.38 -12.25 -8.79
N LYS A 78 9.83 -12.72 -9.91
CA LYS A 78 9.90 -14.14 -10.29
C LYS A 78 11.32 -14.56 -10.63
N ASP A 79 12.01 -13.73 -11.42
CA ASP A 79 13.28 -14.07 -12.06
C ASP A 79 14.43 -13.15 -11.55
N PRO A 80 15.69 -13.60 -11.60
CA PRO A 80 16.85 -12.84 -11.05
C PRO A 80 17.11 -11.49 -11.72
N GLU A 81 16.57 -11.26 -12.92
CA GLU A 81 16.66 -10.00 -13.65
C GLU A 81 15.80 -8.89 -13.02
N GLY A 82 14.86 -9.26 -12.14
CA GLY A 82 13.98 -8.32 -11.47
C GLY A 82 12.67 -8.02 -12.23
N TRP A 83 11.99 -6.96 -11.81
CA TRP A 83 10.81 -6.43 -12.48
C TRP A 83 10.79 -4.89 -12.48
N GLN A 84 10.21 -4.32 -13.53
CA GLN A 84 10.04 -2.89 -13.71
C GLN A 84 8.57 -2.53 -13.81
N TYR A 85 8.17 -1.51 -13.06
CA TYR A 85 6.80 -1.06 -13.01
C TYR A 85 6.66 0.41 -12.64
N GLY A 86 5.52 0.98 -13.02
CA GLY A 86 5.01 2.24 -12.51
C GLY A 86 3.76 1.98 -11.69
N ALA A 87 3.61 2.62 -10.53
CA ALA A 87 2.42 2.49 -9.71
C ALA A 87 1.82 3.84 -9.32
N VAL A 88 0.49 3.89 -9.31
CA VAL A 88 -0.28 4.96 -8.71
C VAL A 88 -1.06 4.41 -7.52
N TYR A 89 -1.15 5.21 -6.47
CA TYR A 89 -1.78 4.85 -5.21
C TYR A 89 -2.89 5.85 -4.87
N PRO A 90 -4.02 5.83 -5.60
CA PRO A 90 -5.13 6.73 -5.29
C PRO A 90 -5.77 6.36 -3.96
N SER A 91 -6.15 7.37 -3.18
CA SER A 91 -6.89 7.18 -1.94
C SER A 91 -8.26 6.56 -2.19
N ALA A 92 -8.83 5.97 -1.14
CA ALA A 92 -10.19 5.45 -1.20
C ALA A 92 -11.21 6.51 -1.64
N ASP A 93 -11.03 7.75 -1.20
CA ASP A 93 -11.91 8.87 -1.55
C ASP A 93 -11.81 9.23 -3.05
N VAL A 94 -10.60 9.25 -3.61
CA VAL A 94 -10.38 9.51 -5.05
C VAL A 94 -11.08 8.44 -5.89
N VAL A 95 -10.91 7.17 -5.55
CA VAL A 95 -11.56 6.06 -6.28
C VAL A 95 -13.07 6.09 -6.09
N ALA A 96 -13.57 6.38 -4.89
CA ALA A 96 -14.99 6.50 -4.61
C ALA A 96 -15.66 7.63 -5.41
N ALA A 97 -15.03 8.79 -5.50
CA ALA A 97 -15.52 9.92 -6.29
C ALA A 97 -15.62 9.56 -7.78
N ILE A 98 -14.57 8.95 -8.36
CA ILE A 98 -14.59 8.49 -9.76
C ILE A 98 -15.67 7.42 -9.98
N ALA A 99 -15.80 6.46 -9.06
CA ALA A 99 -16.80 5.40 -9.16
C ALA A 99 -18.23 5.96 -9.18
N ALA A 100 -18.52 6.95 -8.34
CA ALA A 100 -19.83 7.58 -8.23
C ALA A 100 -20.25 8.30 -9.53
N GLU A 101 -19.30 8.90 -10.24
CA GLU A 101 -19.57 9.63 -11.49
C GLU A 101 -19.63 8.72 -12.72
N THR A 102 -18.90 7.60 -12.73
CA THR A 102 -18.59 6.88 -13.98
C THR A 102 -19.09 5.44 -14.05
N THR A 103 -19.64 4.92 -12.94
CA THR A 103 -20.05 3.52 -12.80
C THR A 103 -21.40 3.38 -12.10
N THR A 104 -21.94 2.15 -12.08
CA THR A 104 -23.18 1.80 -11.35
C THR A 104 -22.90 1.01 -10.08
N ILE A 105 -21.65 0.99 -9.59
CA ILE A 105 -21.25 0.22 -8.41
C ILE A 105 -21.94 0.83 -7.17
N ARG A 106 -22.64 0.01 -6.41
CA ARG A 106 -23.30 0.40 -5.15
C ARG A 106 -22.47 -0.06 -3.95
N GLY A 107 -22.19 0.84 -3.01
CA GLY A 107 -21.32 0.56 -1.86
C GLY A 107 -19.86 0.94 -2.10
N THR A 108 -18.94 0.36 -1.32
CA THR A 108 -17.50 0.65 -1.45
C THR A 108 -16.94 0.01 -2.74
N PRO A 109 -16.42 0.79 -3.70
CA PRO A 109 -15.85 0.24 -4.93
C PRO A 109 -14.50 -0.42 -4.67
N GLY A 110 -14.14 -1.38 -5.50
CA GLY A 110 -12.78 -1.90 -5.58
C GLY A 110 -12.62 -2.93 -6.68
N PHE A 111 -11.42 -3.50 -6.80
CA PHE A 111 -11.06 -4.44 -7.85
C PHE A 111 -11.41 -5.87 -7.47
N THR A 112 -11.99 -6.61 -8.42
CA THR A 112 -12.43 -8.00 -8.22
C THR A 112 -11.33 -9.03 -8.47
N ALA A 113 -10.45 -8.77 -9.45
CA ALA A 113 -9.29 -9.58 -9.74
C ALA A 113 -7.99 -8.83 -9.37
N PRO A 114 -7.02 -9.50 -8.71
CA PRO A 114 -5.75 -8.88 -8.32
C PRO A 114 -4.77 -8.72 -9.48
N VAL A 115 -4.94 -9.47 -10.57
CA VAL A 115 -4.16 -9.31 -11.80
C VAL A 115 -5.13 -9.05 -12.94
N PHE A 116 -4.83 -8.03 -13.77
CA PHE A 116 -5.68 -7.65 -14.88
C PHE A 116 -4.86 -7.36 -16.14
N ASP A 117 -5.04 -8.18 -17.17
CA ASP A 117 -4.37 -8.04 -18.46
C ASP A 117 -5.03 -6.94 -19.30
N ASP A 118 -4.48 -5.73 -19.22
CA ASP A 118 -4.97 -4.58 -19.99
C ASP A 118 -3.81 -3.65 -20.37
N PRO A 119 -3.09 -3.97 -21.48
CA PRO A 119 -1.96 -3.18 -21.95
C PRO A 119 -2.30 -1.71 -22.21
N TYR A 120 -3.57 -1.39 -22.47
CA TYR A 120 -4.02 -0.01 -22.64
C TYR A 120 -3.97 0.75 -21.31
N THR A 121 -4.52 0.19 -20.23
CA THR A 121 -4.46 0.81 -18.92
C THR A 121 -3.04 0.86 -18.37
N VAL A 122 -2.19 -0.14 -18.66
CA VAL A 122 -0.75 -0.07 -18.38
C VAL A 122 -0.14 1.20 -18.97
N ARG A 123 -0.40 1.48 -20.27
CA ARG A 123 0.08 2.72 -20.91
C ARG A 123 -0.47 3.98 -20.22
N LEU A 124 -1.76 4.01 -19.87
CA LEU A 124 -2.35 5.15 -19.18
C LEU A 124 -1.65 5.44 -17.85
N VAL A 125 -1.40 4.42 -17.03
CA VAL A 125 -0.69 4.57 -15.74
C VAL A 125 0.71 5.16 -15.96
N HIS A 126 1.46 4.69 -16.94
CA HIS A 126 2.76 5.28 -17.27
C HIS A 126 2.67 6.71 -17.80
N GLN A 127 1.61 7.05 -18.54
CA GLN A 127 1.35 8.42 -18.98
C GLN A 127 0.97 9.34 -17.82
N VAL A 128 0.23 8.87 -16.80
CA VAL A 128 0.00 9.63 -15.55
C VAL A 128 1.32 9.97 -14.88
N LEU A 129 2.19 8.97 -14.70
CA LEU A 129 3.51 9.17 -14.07
C LEU A 129 4.38 10.16 -14.85
N ARG A 130 4.35 10.09 -16.18
CA ARG A 130 5.08 11.02 -17.05
C ARG A 130 4.51 12.45 -16.96
N ALA A 131 3.20 12.59 -17.05
CA ALA A 131 2.55 13.90 -16.97
C ALA A 131 2.82 14.60 -15.63
N ALA A 132 2.82 13.84 -14.54
CA ALA A 132 3.19 14.36 -13.22
C ALA A 132 4.67 14.80 -13.15
N ASP A 133 5.60 14.04 -13.75
CA ASP A 133 7.02 14.43 -13.84
C ASP A 133 7.21 15.70 -14.69
N GLU A 134 6.38 15.90 -15.71
CA GLU A 134 6.42 17.07 -16.60
C GLU A 134 5.66 18.29 -16.03
N GLY A 135 5.04 18.18 -14.86
CA GLY A 135 4.22 19.26 -14.27
C GLY A 135 2.93 19.55 -15.04
N ASN A 136 2.43 18.59 -15.83
CA ASN A 136 1.20 18.72 -16.60
C ASN A 136 0.00 18.23 -15.78
N ALA A 137 -0.51 19.10 -14.91
CA ALA A 137 -1.61 18.80 -13.99
C ALA A 137 -2.86 18.26 -14.69
N LEU A 138 -3.31 18.94 -15.75
CA LEU A 138 -4.52 18.56 -16.48
C LEU A 138 -4.39 17.17 -17.10
N ALA A 139 -3.25 16.87 -17.73
CA ALA A 139 -3.03 15.56 -18.32
C ALA A 139 -2.95 14.46 -17.25
N ALA A 140 -2.23 14.69 -16.14
CA ALA A 140 -2.08 13.73 -15.06
C ALA A 140 -3.44 13.36 -14.44
N ASP A 141 -4.27 14.35 -14.09
CA ASP A 141 -5.60 14.12 -13.51
C ASP A 141 -6.55 13.44 -14.52
N THR A 142 -6.58 13.92 -15.77
CA THR A 142 -7.42 13.34 -16.82
C THR A 142 -7.09 11.86 -17.05
N LEU A 143 -5.80 11.55 -17.23
CA LEU A 143 -5.34 10.18 -17.49
C LEU A 143 -5.61 9.26 -16.30
N LEU A 144 -5.46 9.75 -15.06
CA LEU A 144 -5.78 8.97 -13.86
C LEU A 144 -7.26 8.62 -13.83
N ARG A 145 -8.14 9.60 -14.06
CA ARG A 145 -9.60 9.38 -14.09
C ARG A 145 -9.99 8.38 -15.15
N VAL A 146 -9.38 8.47 -16.35
CA VAL A 146 -9.63 7.51 -17.44
C VAL A 146 -9.16 6.10 -17.05
N ALA A 147 -7.96 5.96 -16.49
CA ALA A 147 -7.42 4.67 -16.06
C ALA A 147 -8.28 4.02 -14.97
N VAL A 148 -8.62 4.76 -13.91
CA VAL A 148 -9.44 4.26 -12.80
C VAL A 148 -10.85 3.92 -13.27
N THR A 149 -11.49 4.78 -14.08
CA THR A 149 -12.81 4.50 -14.65
C THR A 149 -12.81 3.20 -15.45
N ARG A 150 -11.80 3.01 -16.30
CA ARG A 150 -11.67 1.80 -17.10
C ARG A 150 -11.50 0.56 -16.23
N LEU A 151 -10.62 0.61 -15.23
CA LEU A 151 -10.43 -0.50 -14.29
C LEU A 151 -11.71 -0.84 -13.53
N LEU A 152 -12.44 0.16 -13.05
CA LEU A 152 -13.70 -0.06 -12.34
C LEU A 152 -14.80 -0.61 -13.26
N ARG A 153 -14.82 -0.25 -14.53
CA ARG A 153 -15.81 -0.80 -15.48
C ARG A 153 -15.53 -2.24 -15.88
N LEU A 154 -14.25 -2.60 -16.02
CA LEU A 154 -13.85 -3.92 -16.53
C LEU A 154 -13.53 -4.94 -15.43
N ASN A 155 -13.10 -4.47 -14.26
CA ASN A 155 -12.68 -5.29 -13.13
C ASN A 155 -13.14 -4.71 -11.78
N GLY A 156 -14.12 -3.82 -11.78
CA GLY A 156 -14.66 -3.22 -10.56
C GLY A 156 -15.88 -3.96 -10.04
N GLY A 157 -16.03 -3.94 -8.72
CA GLY A 157 -17.20 -4.43 -8.02
C GLY A 157 -17.34 -3.81 -6.65
N THR A 158 -18.39 -4.19 -5.93
CA THR A 158 -18.56 -3.82 -4.54
C THR A 158 -17.64 -4.67 -3.67
N LEU A 159 -16.73 -4.04 -2.93
CA LEU A 159 -15.93 -4.72 -1.94
C LEU A 159 -16.86 -5.28 -0.85
N GLN A 160 -16.95 -6.60 -0.80
CA GLN A 160 -17.53 -7.30 0.33
C GLN A 160 -16.57 -7.09 1.49
N GLN A 161 -16.84 -6.08 2.34
CA GLN A 161 -16.24 -6.08 3.67
C GLN A 161 -16.65 -7.39 4.30
N ARG A 162 -15.69 -8.31 4.44
CA ARG A 162 -15.88 -9.59 5.11
C ARG A 162 -16.23 -9.25 6.55
N ARG A 163 -17.52 -9.03 6.84
CA ARG A 163 -18.04 -9.06 8.20
C ARG A 163 -17.87 -10.51 8.60
N VAL A 164 -16.70 -10.85 9.15
CA VAL A 164 -16.49 -12.09 9.87
C VAL A 164 -17.46 -12.00 11.05
N ARG A 165 -18.69 -12.48 10.86
CA ARG A 165 -19.72 -12.43 11.91
C ARG A 165 -19.43 -13.58 12.84
N GLY A 166 -18.79 -13.28 13.95
CA GLY A 166 -18.46 -14.24 15.02
C GLY A 166 -17.72 -13.56 16.16
N ALA A 167 -17.73 -14.17 17.34
CA ALA A 167 -17.06 -13.64 18.54
C ALA A 167 -15.57 -13.33 18.29
N GLY A 168 -14.90 -14.12 17.43
CA GLY A 168 -13.51 -13.91 17.03
C GLY A 168 -13.25 -12.57 16.34
N ALA A 169 -14.13 -12.09 15.47
CA ALA A 169 -13.91 -10.81 14.78
C ALA A 169 -14.05 -9.60 15.71
N GLY A 170 -14.99 -9.67 16.66
CA GLY A 170 -15.12 -8.67 17.71
C GLY A 170 -13.87 -8.61 18.59
N ILE A 171 -13.32 -9.78 18.96
CA ILE A 171 -12.05 -9.89 19.69
C ILE A 171 -10.90 -9.29 18.87
N ALA A 172 -10.79 -9.63 17.57
CA ALA A 172 -9.74 -9.10 16.69
C ALA A 172 -9.82 -7.57 16.55
N ALA A 173 -11.02 -7.01 16.39
CA ALA A 173 -11.22 -5.56 16.32
C ALA A 173 -10.84 -4.83 17.61
N ARG A 174 -11.22 -5.38 18.77
CA ARG A 174 -10.78 -4.82 20.06
C ARG A 174 -9.27 -4.92 20.24
N ALA A 175 -8.66 -6.04 19.86
CA ALA A 175 -7.21 -6.20 19.90
C ALA A 175 -6.50 -5.17 19.03
N ARG A 176 -6.99 -4.95 17.80
CA ARG A 176 -6.48 -3.91 16.90
C ARG A 176 -6.56 -2.52 17.55
N ALA A 177 -7.70 -2.16 18.14
CA ALA A 177 -7.88 -0.86 18.79
C ALA A 177 -6.85 -0.63 19.91
N VAL A 178 -6.63 -1.64 20.77
CA VAL A 178 -5.61 -1.58 21.83
C VAL A 178 -4.20 -1.41 21.25
N LEU A 179 -3.88 -2.11 20.17
CA LEU A 179 -2.57 -2.00 19.50
C LEU A 179 -2.36 -0.64 18.80
N GLU A 180 -3.43 -0.02 18.28
CA GLU A 180 -3.37 1.33 17.71
C GLU A 180 -3.16 2.39 18.80
N GLU A 181 -3.90 2.28 19.90
CA GLU A 181 -3.80 3.19 21.05
C GLU A 181 -2.43 3.09 21.73
N ARG A 182 -1.94 1.87 21.94
CA ARG A 182 -0.69 1.57 22.65
C ARG A 182 0.44 1.19 21.69
N MET A 183 0.48 1.84 20.52
CA MET A 183 1.41 1.49 19.45
C MET A 183 2.88 1.62 19.87
N ALA A 184 3.24 2.59 20.71
CA ALA A 184 4.62 2.78 21.16
C ALA A 184 5.07 1.71 22.18
N ASP A 185 4.15 1.29 23.05
CA ASP A 185 4.38 0.33 24.13
C ASP A 185 3.22 -0.69 24.19
N PRO A 186 3.20 -1.68 23.29
CA PRO A 186 2.10 -2.62 23.18
C PRO A 186 2.14 -3.68 24.29
N PRO A 187 0.99 -4.18 24.77
CA PRO A 187 0.96 -5.29 25.72
C PRO A 187 1.52 -6.58 25.09
N SER A 188 1.96 -7.53 25.93
CA SER A 188 2.28 -8.88 25.47
C SER A 188 1.03 -9.59 24.92
N LEU A 189 1.22 -10.66 24.13
CA LEU A 189 0.10 -11.43 23.60
C LEU A 189 -0.77 -12.02 24.72
N GLU A 190 -0.14 -12.51 25.79
CA GLU A 190 -0.81 -13.08 26.97
C GLU A 190 -1.66 -12.02 27.67
N ARG A 191 -1.09 -10.82 27.88
CA ARG A 191 -1.81 -9.72 28.53
C ARG A 191 -2.97 -9.24 27.66
N LEU A 192 -2.73 -9.05 26.36
CA LEU A 192 -3.77 -8.66 25.40
C LEU A 192 -4.91 -9.68 25.34
N ALA A 193 -4.58 -10.98 25.37
CA ALA A 193 -5.59 -12.04 25.37
C ALA A 193 -6.39 -12.06 26.68
N ALA A 194 -5.72 -11.93 27.83
CA ALA A 194 -6.35 -11.87 29.14
C ALA A 194 -7.31 -10.67 29.27
N ASP A 195 -6.87 -9.47 28.84
CA ASP A 195 -7.67 -8.24 28.89
C ASP A 195 -8.93 -8.33 28.02
N LEU A 196 -8.90 -9.16 26.97
CA LEU A 196 -10.02 -9.39 26.06
C LEU A 196 -10.86 -10.64 26.39
N GLY A 197 -10.53 -11.34 27.48
CA GLY A 197 -11.24 -12.55 27.92
C GLY A 197 -11.09 -13.73 26.97
N THR A 198 -9.91 -13.91 26.36
CA THR A 198 -9.64 -15.00 25.41
C THR A 198 -8.28 -15.67 25.63
N GLY A 199 -8.04 -16.79 24.95
CA GLY A 199 -6.74 -17.47 24.95
C GLY A 199 -5.80 -16.93 23.86
N PRO A 200 -4.47 -16.90 24.07
CA PRO A 200 -3.49 -16.39 23.09
C PRO A 200 -3.63 -17.00 21.69
N PHE A 201 -3.77 -18.31 21.59
CA PHE A 201 -3.95 -18.99 20.29
C PHE A 201 -5.29 -18.66 19.62
N ALA A 202 -6.35 -18.48 20.40
CA ALA A 202 -7.66 -18.08 19.88
C ALA A 202 -7.59 -16.64 19.33
N LEU A 203 -6.90 -15.74 20.04
CA LEU A 203 -6.65 -14.38 19.56
C LEU A 203 -5.83 -14.36 18.27
N LEU A 204 -4.73 -15.13 18.20
CA LEU A 204 -3.90 -15.22 16.99
C LEU A 204 -4.70 -15.69 15.77
N ARG A 205 -5.51 -16.74 15.93
CA ARG A 205 -6.38 -17.24 14.85
C ARG A 205 -7.41 -16.19 14.44
N ALA A 206 -8.15 -15.65 15.41
CA ALA A 206 -9.16 -14.64 15.16
C ALA A 206 -8.61 -13.41 14.43
N PHE A 207 -7.41 -12.94 14.83
CA PHE A 207 -6.75 -11.81 14.21
C PHE A 207 -6.28 -12.14 12.79
N ARG A 208 -5.67 -13.30 12.56
CA ARG A 208 -5.25 -13.76 11.23
C ARG A 208 -6.45 -13.96 10.29
N ASP A 209 -7.55 -14.51 10.78
CA ASP A 209 -8.75 -14.75 9.98
C ASP A 209 -9.44 -13.44 9.59
N THR A 210 -9.34 -12.42 10.45
CA THR A 210 -9.96 -11.11 10.23
C THR A 210 -9.07 -10.19 9.38
N TYR A 211 -7.77 -10.13 9.65
CA TYR A 211 -6.83 -9.16 9.06
C TYR A 211 -5.74 -9.79 8.19
N GLY A 212 -5.80 -11.10 7.96
CA GLY A 212 -4.89 -11.84 7.09
C GLY A 212 -3.43 -11.92 7.55
N MET A 213 -3.12 -11.49 8.78
CA MET A 213 -1.77 -11.55 9.36
C MET A 213 -1.81 -11.58 10.90
N PRO A 214 -0.74 -12.01 11.59
CA PRO A 214 -0.67 -11.98 13.05
C PRO A 214 -0.58 -10.55 13.63
N PRO A 215 -0.95 -10.35 14.91
CA PRO A 215 -0.98 -9.02 15.56
C PRO A 215 0.36 -8.26 15.51
N HIS A 216 1.50 -8.93 15.73
CA HIS A 216 2.81 -8.28 15.71
C HIS A 216 3.19 -7.77 14.31
N THR A 217 2.92 -8.56 13.27
CA THR A 217 3.14 -8.15 11.87
C THR A 217 2.26 -6.97 11.52
N TRP A 218 0.99 -7.03 11.94
CA TRP A 218 0.03 -5.95 11.75
C TRP A 218 0.46 -4.66 12.45
N LEU A 219 0.90 -4.73 13.71
CA LEU A 219 1.38 -3.57 14.45
C LEU A 219 2.59 -2.94 13.76
N THR A 220 3.52 -3.76 13.29
CA THR A 220 4.70 -3.30 12.55
C THR A 220 4.31 -2.53 11.28
N ASP A 221 3.34 -3.04 10.51
CA ASP A 221 2.78 -2.35 9.35
C ASP A 221 2.11 -1.01 9.75
N ALA A 222 1.28 -1.03 10.79
CA ALA A 222 0.61 0.15 11.31
C ALA A 222 1.59 1.23 11.78
N ARG A 223 2.71 0.85 12.41
CA ARG A 223 3.81 1.75 12.78
C ARG A 223 4.44 2.40 11.56
N VAL A 224 4.70 1.65 10.49
CA VAL A 224 5.23 2.21 9.24
C VAL A 224 4.24 3.17 8.59
N ARG A 225 2.94 2.84 8.56
CA ARG A 225 1.89 3.76 8.06
C ARG A 225 1.81 5.04 8.89
N ARG A 226 1.91 4.95 10.22
CA ARG A 226 1.95 6.16 11.07
C ARG A 226 3.22 6.97 10.85
N ALA A 227 4.38 6.32 10.72
CA ALA A 227 5.64 7.00 10.42
C ALA A 227 5.57 7.72 9.07
N ARG A 228 4.94 7.12 8.06
CA ARG A 228 4.68 7.74 6.76
C ARG A 228 3.96 9.08 6.91
N ARG A 229 2.85 9.11 7.65
CA ARG A 229 2.09 10.35 7.94
C ARG A 229 2.92 11.41 8.67
N LEU A 230 3.81 11.01 9.58
CA LEU A 230 4.71 11.94 10.27
C LEU A 230 5.76 12.52 9.31
N LEU A 231 6.32 11.69 8.43
CA LEU A 231 7.27 12.14 7.39
C LEU A 231 6.60 13.09 6.40
N ASP A 232 5.34 12.85 6.05
CA ASP A 232 4.51 13.73 5.22
C ASP A 232 4.36 15.12 5.86
N ALA A 233 4.13 15.15 7.18
CA ALA A 233 4.07 16.37 7.98
C ALA A 233 5.45 17.01 8.23
N GLY A 234 6.53 16.42 7.71
CA GLY A 234 7.88 16.96 7.79
C GLY A 234 8.70 16.50 9.00
N THR A 235 8.19 15.63 9.87
CA THR A 235 8.92 15.07 11.02
C THR A 235 10.20 14.37 10.57
N PRO A 236 11.35 14.58 11.24
CA PRO A 236 12.58 13.84 10.95
C PRO A 236 12.44 12.32 11.17
N PRO A 237 13.13 11.46 10.39
CA PRO A 237 13.04 10.01 10.55
C PRO A 237 13.37 9.48 11.95
N ALA A 238 14.31 10.09 12.67
CA ALA A 238 14.65 9.69 14.04
C ALA A 238 13.49 9.92 15.01
N GLU A 239 12.88 11.09 14.98
CA GLU A 239 11.72 11.43 15.82
C GLU A 239 10.51 10.56 15.45
N ALA A 240 10.27 10.36 14.15
CA ALA A 240 9.21 9.49 13.69
C ALA A 240 9.39 8.04 14.19
N ALA A 241 10.62 7.53 14.28
CA ALA A 241 10.89 6.18 14.78
C ALA A 241 10.45 6.03 16.25
N VAL A 242 10.86 6.96 17.10
CA VAL A 242 10.49 6.97 18.53
C VAL A 242 8.99 7.14 18.70
N ALA A 243 8.38 8.08 17.97
CA ALA A 243 6.96 8.40 18.11
C ALA A 243 6.03 7.22 17.79
N VAL A 244 6.46 6.28 16.93
CA VAL A 244 5.68 5.09 16.57
C VAL A 244 6.15 3.82 17.27
N GLY A 245 7.15 3.89 18.16
CA GLY A 245 7.62 2.72 18.92
C GLY A 245 8.61 1.81 18.21
N PHE A 246 9.39 2.32 17.26
CA PHE A 246 10.65 1.66 16.86
C PHE A 246 11.76 2.03 17.86
N SER A 247 12.68 1.09 18.09
CA SER A 247 13.81 1.28 19.03
C SER A 247 14.72 2.44 18.63
N ASP A 248 14.89 2.64 17.33
CA ASP A 248 15.82 3.60 16.74
C ASP A 248 15.50 3.84 15.25
N GLN A 249 16.15 4.84 14.67
CA GLN A 249 16.00 5.15 13.25
C GLN A 249 16.46 4.01 12.32
N PRO A 250 17.61 3.32 12.53
CA PRO A 250 17.96 2.13 11.75
C PRO A 250 16.86 1.05 11.73
N HIS A 251 16.17 0.84 12.85
CA HIS A 251 15.06 -0.09 12.95
C HIS A 251 13.88 0.36 12.10
N LEU A 252 13.47 1.63 12.19
CA LEU A 252 12.48 2.20 11.26
C LEU A 252 12.93 2.04 9.81
N ASN A 253 14.19 2.38 9.47
CA ASN A 253 14.71 2.30 8.11
C ASN A 253 14.54 0.88 7.51
N ARG A 254 14.88 -0.16 8.28
CA ARG A 254 14.73 -1.55 7.82
C ARG A 254 13.29 -1.90 7.49
N HIS A 255 12.34 -1.55 8.36
CA HIS A 255 10.92 -1.88 8.17
C HIS A 255 10.27 -1.00 7.12
N PHE A 256 10.52 0.30 7.17
CA PHE A 256 9.98 1.27 6.23
C PHE A 256 10.45 0.96 4.81
N THR A 257 11.75 0.73 4.60
CA THR A 257 12.25 0.38 3.27
C THR A 257 11.60 -0.90 2.78
N ARG A 258 11.51 -1.94 3.61
CA ARG A 258 10.93 -3.25 3.26
C ARG A 258 9.45 -3.20 2.91
N ILE A 259 8.68 -2.28 3.49
CA ILE A 259 7.24 -2.13 3.26
C ILE A 259 6.94 -1.09 2.16
N VAL A 260 7.59 0.07 2.20
CA VAL A 260 7.30 1.21 1.29
C VAL A 260 8.14 1.16 0.01
N GLY A 261 9.21 0.37 -0.02
CA GLY A 261 10.09 0.23 -1.18
C GLY A 261 11.31 1.16 -1.13
N VAL A 262 11.14 2.36 -0.57
CA VAL A 262 12.20 3.39 -0.45
C VAL A 262 12.55 3.71 1.02
N PRO A 263 13.78 4.17 1.33
CA PRO A 263 14.12 4.62 2.69
C PRO A 263 13.33 5.85 3.14
N PRO A 264 13.03 6.02 4.44
CA PRO A 264 12.20 7.13 4.94
C PRO A 264 12.83 8.51 4.69
N GLY A 265 14.17 8.59 4.69
CA GLY A 265 14.87 9.82 4.32
C GLY A 265 14.67 10.20 2.85
N ALA A 266 14.65 9.22 1.95
CA ALA A 266 14.35 9.47 0.54
C ALA A 266 12.88 9.85 0.33
N TYR A 267 11.99 9.12 0.99
CA TYR A 267 10.55 9.38 1.00
C TYR A 267 10.21 10.82 1.44
N ARG A 268 10.78 11.29 2.56
CA ARG A 268 10.53 12.64 3.07
C ARG A 268 11.07 13.73 2.14
N ARG A 269 12.21 13.52 1.47
CA ARG A 269 12.78 14.53 0.56
C ARG A 269 11.86 14.82 -0.61
N GLU A 270 11.22 13.80 -1.17
CA GLU A 270 10.27 13.94 -2.28
C GLU A 270 8.98 14.67 -1.88
N ARG A 271 8.70 14.80 -0.57
CA ARG A 271 7.49 15.45 -0.03
C ARG A 271 7.73 16.83 0.53
N ARG A 272 8.98 17.25 0.70
CA ARG A 272 9.27 18.63 1.10
C ARG A 272 8.99 19.52 -0.10
N PRO A 273 8.19 20.58 0.02
CA PRO A 273 8.05 21.55 -1.05
C PRO A 273 9.45 22.07 -1.39
N VAL A 274 9.80 22.05 -2.68
CA VAL A 274 11.00 22.73 -3.18
C VAL A 274 10.83 24.20 -2.79
N ARG A 275 11.64 24.70 -1.85
CA ARG A 275 11.69 26.14 -1.60
C ARG A 275 12.18 26.77 -2.90
N PRO A 276 11.43 27.68 -3.54
CA PRO A 276 11.99 28.43 -4.66
C PRO A 276 13.22 29.15 -4.14
N THR A 277 14.36 28.89 -4.77
CA THR A 277 15.58 29.69 -4.58
C THR A 277 15.21 31.11 -4.99
N GLN A 278 15.24 32.04 -4.03
CA GLN A 278 15.16 33.48 -4.32
C GLN A 278 16.47 33.92 -4.96
#